data_AF-A0A0D2L5K8-F1
#
_entry.id   AF-A0A0D2L5K8-F1
#
_cell.length_a   1.000
_cell.length_b   1.000
_cell.length_c   1.000
_cell.angle_alpha   90.00
_cell.angle_beta   90.00
_cell.angle_gamma   90.00
#
_symmetry.space_group_name_H-M   'P 1'
#
loop_
_entity.id
_entity.type
_entity.pdbx_description
1 polymer ?
#
loop_
_entity_poly.entity_id
_entity_poly.type
_entity_poly.pdbx_seq_one_letter_code
_entity_poly.pdbx_strand_id
1 'polypeptide(L)'
;MPNYWGKANRKNNPEDWQLLANLAKGLAGGGLVPRSRFIFDALDLPSVINEMALETLLGNMDRCTKNYYLWYNPKAQTWTRIPWDLEASMGQDNGLGGAPGNLYCLLACEQWSSPLYCDSEHPQDLEVRTPWGATTVVGLNSYFGPGRGAAGGSTAQTGRRLLQGGAAGGKLLAEGNQQLSFPAPRGWDDPDRVTFGTPSPNGAPGSYNHLTDAVLDVNATRAMYLRRLRTLADKFYGPEPDKGRLRQIIDETWARIKDAAARDNAKWARGDGTRGAKQLLQTYAPGGQRPLLPGPQDSSKAKISVTKVETSGPAGEHYIQIANGSPDEAVDASGWTLSSGDASWALPPGTILPGGASAFLTWDPPAFKARKASPKGGEGLLVVQAPAQMMALAGPGQWSVKDAAGAEVSKASL
;
A
#
# COMPACT_ATOMS: atom_id res chain seq x y z
N MET A 1 -8.80 -30.99 3.48
CA MET A 1 -10.07 -30.32 3.17
C MET A 1 -9.76 -29.17 2.24
N PRO A 2 -10.49 -28.95 1.13
CA PRO A 2 -10.26 -27.78 0.28
C PRO A 2 -10.57 -26.53 1.11
N ASN A 3 -9.62 -25.59 1.16
CA ASN A 3 -9.75 -24.33 1.89
C ASN A 3 -10.85 -23.49 1.23
N TYR A 4 -12.07 -23.56 1.77
CA TYR A 4 -13.14 -22.67 1.37
C TYR A 4 -12.91 -21.31 2.04
N TRP A 5 -12.64 -20.29 1.25
CA TRP A 5 -12.54 -18.91 1.73
C TRP A 5 -13.96 -18.40 2.02
N GLY A 6 -14.40 -18.47 3.28
CA GLY A 6 -15.68 -17.94 3.72
C GLY A 6 -15.54 -16.49 4.18
N LYS A 7 -16.46 -15.61 3.75
CA LYS A 7 -16.59 -14.29 4.38
C LYS A 7 -17.06 -14.49 5.82
N ALA A 8 -16.26 -14.07 6.80
CA ALA A 8 -16.60 -14.21 8.21
C ALA A 8 -17.94 -13.52 8.50
N ASN A 9 -18.86 -14.24 9.13
CA ASN A 9 -20.12 -13.69 9.62
C ASN A 9 -19.93 -13.38 11.11
N ARG A 10 -20.05 -12.11 11.49
CA ARG A 10 -19.91 -11.63 12.87
C ARG A 10 -20.75 -12.42 13.89
N LYS A 11 -21.91 -12.96 13.48
CA LYS A 11 -22.78 -13.76 14.35
C LYS A 11 -22.26 -15.19 14.60
N ASN A 12 -21.47 -15.72 13.67
CA ASN A 12 -21.05 -17.12 13.68
C ASN A 12 -19.60 -17.30 14.14
N ASN A 13 -18.75 -16.29 13.98
CA ASN A 13 -17.33 -16.31 14.39
C ASN A 13 -16.99 -15.03 15.21
N PRO A 14 -17.47 -14.91 16.46
CA PRO A 14 -17.23 -13.73 17.28
C PRO A 14 -15.74 -13.48 17.59
N GLU A 15 -14.92 -14.54 17.62
CA GLU A 15 -13.48 -14.48 17.81
C GLU A 15 -12.76 -13.74 16.66
N ASP A 16 -13.15 -13.98 15.40
CA ASP A 16 -12.62 -13.25 14.24
C ASP A 16 -12.91 -11.76 14.36
N TRP A 17 -14.08 -11.41 14.90
CA TRP A 17 -14.48 -10.03 15.09
C TRP A 17 -13.68 -9.34 16.20
N GLN A 18 -13.35 -10.07 17.26
CA GLN A 18 -12.46 -9.55 18.32
C GLN A 18 -11.04 -9.34 17.79
N LEU A 19 -10.52 -10.24 16.96
CA LEU A 19 -9.22 -10.07 16.32
C LEU A 19 -9.19 -8.83 15.41
N LEU A 20 -10.24 -8.60 14.60
CA LEU A 20 -10.34 -7.41 13.76
C LEU A 20 -10.49 -6.13 14.59
N ALA A 21 -11.27 -6.16 15.68
CA ALA A 21 -11.39 -5.02 16.59
C ALA A 21 -10.06 -4.67 17.25
N ASN A 22 -9.27 -5.68 17.63
CA ASN A 22 -7.92 -5.49 18.18
C ASN A 22 -6.98 -4.88 17.15
N LEU A 23 -7.03 -5.35 15.89
CA LEU A 23 -6.28 -4.74 14.79
C LEU A 23 -6.66 -3.26 14.62
N ALA A 24 -7.94 -2.96 14.44
CA ALA A 24 -8.42 -1.59 14.24
C ALA A 24 -8.02 -0.66 15.39
N LYS A 25 -8.15 -1.14 16.64
CA LYS A 25 -7.75 -0.39 17.83
C LYS A 25 -6.23 -0.14 17.88
N GLY A 26 -5.41 -1.13 17.54
CA GLY A 26 -3.95 -0.97 17.50
C GLY A 26 -3.49 -0.01 16.40
N LEU A 27 -4.07 -0.11 15.19
CA LEU A 27 -3.81 0.81 14.08
C LEU A 27 -4.26 2.25 14.37
N ALA A 28 -5.26 2.43 15.23
CA ALA A 28 -5.70 3.74 15.68
C ALA A 28 -4.96 4.23 16.94
N GLY A 29 -3.86 3.59 17.36
CA GLY A 29 -3.09 4.02 18.53
C GLY A 29 -3.76 3.77 19.89
N GLY A 30 -4.84 2.98 19.92
CA GLY A 30 -5.54 2.59 21.16
C GLY A 30 -5.00 1.31 21.80
N GLY A 31 -3.94 0.70 21.24
CA GLY A 31 -3.35 -0.56 21.72
C GLY A 31 -2.52 -0.41 23.00
N LEU A 32 -2.11 -1.55 23.58
CA LEU A 32 -1.21 -1.58 24.75
C LEU A 32 0.26 -1.30 24.38
N VAL A 33 0.61 -1.45 23.11
CA VAL A 33 1.92 -1.18 22.53
C VAL A 33 1.76 0.02 21.58
N PRO A 34 2.72 0.95 21.51
CA PRO A 34 2.69 2.03 20.53
C PRO A 34 2.43 1.51 19.12
N ARG A 35 1.63 2.25 18.35
CA ARG A 35 1.21 1.86 17.00
C ARG A 35 2.43 1.59 16.11
N SER A 36 3.47 2.41 16.26
CA SER A 36 4.74 2.33 15.56
C SER A 36 5.46 0.98 15.71
N ARG A 37 5.24 0.27 16.82
CA ARG A 37 5.75 -1.10 17.04
C ARG A 37 4.69 -2.15 16.74
N PHE A 38 3.42 -1.87 17.07
CA PHE A 38 2.29 -2.77 16.83
C PHE A 38 2.21 -3.24 15.38
N ILE A 39 2.42 -2.34 14.41
CA ILE A 39 2.32 -2.71 12.98
C ILE A 39 3.32 -3.78 12.55
N PHE A 40 4.48 -3.90 13.22
CA PHE A 40 5.48 -4.92 12.91
C PHE A 40 5.07 -6.31 13.39
N ASP A 41 4.32 -6.40 14.50
CA ASP A 41 3.86 -7.68 15.03
C ASP A 41 2.55 -8.13 14.38
N ALA A 42 1.68 -7.17 14.08
CA ALA A 42 0.29 -7.42 13.66
C ALA A 42 0.13 -7.58 12.14
N LEU A 43 1.02 -7.02 11.32
CA LEU A 43 0.90 -7.03 9.87
C LEU A 43 1.94 -7.95 9.23
N ASP A 44 1.55 -8.61 8.14
CA ASP A 44 2.51 -9.11 7.16
C ASP A 44 2.98 -7.91 6.34
N LEU A 45 3.96 -7.18 6.88
CA LEU A 45 4.48 -5.93 6.31
C LEU A 45 4.92 -6.11 4.84
N PRO A 46 5.65 -7.18 4.46
CA PRO A 46 5.95 -7.41 3.05
C PRO A 46 4.72 -7.44 2.15
N SER A 47 3.71 -8.23 2.50
CA SER A 47 2.48 -8.34 1.70
C SER A 47 1.71 -7.02 1.66
N VAL A 48 1.57 -6.34 2.80
CA VAL A 48 0.87 -5.05 2.91
C VAL A 48 1.55 -3.96 2.09
N ILE A 49 2.88 -3.80 2.23
CA ILE A 49 3.64 -2.79 1.49
C ILE A 49 3.60 -3.06 -0.02
N ASN A 50 3.72 -4.32 -0.42
CA ASN A 50 3.61 -4.69 -1.83
C ASN A 50 2.24 -4.34 -2.41
N GLU A 51 1.18 -4.58 -1.65
CA GLU A 51 -0.20 -4.26 -2.05
C GLU A 51 -0.43 -2.75 -2.11
N MET A 52 -0.05 -1.99 -1.08
CA MET A 52 -0.14 -0.52 -1.09
C MET A 52 0.60 0.09 -2.30
N ALA A 53 1.80 -0.42 -2.60
CA ALA A 53 2.59 0.05 -3.74
C ALA A 53 1.92 -0.30 -5.08
N LEU A 54 1.32 -1.47 -5.22
CA LEU A 54 0.59 -1.87 -6.43
C LEU A 54 -0.66 -1.03 -6.65
N GLU A 55 -1.49 -0.81 -5.62
CA GLU A 55 -2.70 0.01 -5.75
C GLU A 55 -2.36 1.47 -6.08
N THR A 56 -1.24 1.97 -5.53
CA THR A 56 -0.70 3.29 -5.88
C THR A 56 -0.23 3.35 -7.31
N LEU A 57 0.53 2.35 -7.75
CA LEU A 57 0.98 2.25 -9.14
C LEU A 57 -0.22 2.24 -10.09
N LEU A 58 -1.25 1.47 -9.77
CA LEU A 58 -2.48 1.36 -10.54
C LEU A 58 -3.36 2.61 -10.47
N GLY A 59 -3.10 3.55 -9.56
CA GLY A 59 -3.97 4.71 -9.35
C GLY A 59 -5.38 4.30 -8.90
N ASN A 60 -5.50 3.24 -8.08
CA ASN A 60 -6.78 2.86 -7.50
C ASN A 60 -7.25 3.95 -6.52
N MET A 61 -8.32 4.64 -6.89
CA MET A 61 -8.84 5.81 -6.17
C MET A 61 -9.69 5.44 -4.94
N ASP A 62 -10.41 4.32 -4.96
CA ASP A 62 -11.35 3.94 -3.88
C ASP A 62 -10.70 3.03 -2.82
N ARG A 63 -9.36 2.98 -2.82
CA ARG A 63 -8.56 2.06 -2.00
C ARG A 63 -8.47 2.40 -0.51
N CYS A 64 -8.89 3.60 -0.10
CA CYS A 64 -8.66 4.05 1.27
C CYS A 64 -9.62 3.39 2.25
N THR A 65 -10.89 3.22 1.89
CA THR A 65 -11.91 2.76 2.86
C THR A 65 -12.71 1.54 2.39
N LYS A 66 -12.50 1.11 1.14
CA LYS A 66 -13.29 0.08 0.45
C LYS A 66 -12.39 -0.74 -0.48
N ASN A 67 -13.00 -1.66 -1.22
CA ASN A 67 -12.36 -2.38 -2.33
C ASN A 67 -11.15 -3.20 -1.91
N TYR A 68 -11.21 -3.74 -0.70
CA TYR A 68 -10.29 -4.75 -0.23
C TYR A 68 -10.93 -5.67 0.80
N TYR A 69 -10.33 -6.85 0.97
CA TYR A 69 -10.54 -7.72 2.11
C TYR A 69 -9.35 -7.62 3.06
N LEU A 70 -9.62 -7.73 4.36
CA LEU A 70 -8.58 -8.04 5.35
C LEU A 70 -8.59 -9.54 5.60
N TRP A 71 -7.41 -10.15 5.55
CA TRP A 71 -7.22 -11.56 5.85
C TRP A 71 -6.26 -11.73 7.01
N TYR A 72 -6.63 -12.57 7.97
CA TYR A 72 -5.79 -12.98 9.08
C TYR A 72 -5.20 -14.36 8.81
N ASN A 73 -3.87 -14.47 8.86
CA ASN A 73 -3.16 -15.73 8.78
C ASN A 73 -3.04 -16.35 10.19
N PRO A 74 -3.76 -17.42 10.52
CA PRO A 74 -3.68 -18.02 11.85
C PRO A 74 -2.32 -18.66 12.15
N LYS A 75 -1.52 -19.01 11.13
CA LYS A 75 -0.18 -19.60 11.32
C LYS A 75 0.88 -18.56 11.63
N ALA A 76 0.80 -17.37 11.02
CA ALA A 76 1.74 -16.28 11.28
C ALA A 76 1.25 -15.31 12.36
N GLN A 77 -0.05 -15.36 12.67
CA GLN A 77 -0.78 -14.39 13.49
C GLN A 77 -0.59 -12.96 12.99
N THR A 78 -0.74 -12.77 11.68
CA THR A 78 -0.57 -11.49 11.01
C THR A 78 -1.72 -11.22 10.05
N TRP A 79 -1.96 -9.94 9.80
CA TRP A 79 -2.97 -9.46 8.87
C TRP A 79 -2.34 -9.01 7.55
N THR A 80 -3.08 -9.22 6.46
CA THR A 80 -2.78 -8.63 5.16
C THR A 80 -4.04 -8.05 4.52
N ARG A 81 -3.83 -7.27 3.46
CA ARG A 81 -4.89 -6.70 2.64
C ARG A 81 -4.88 -7.35 1.27
N ILE A 82 -6.06 -7.66 0.76
CA ILE A 82 -6.25 -8.27 -0.56
C ILE A 82 -7.14 -7.33 -1.37
N PRO A 83 -6.67 -6.77 -2.50
CA PRO A 83 -7.45 -5.82 -3.28
C PRO A 83 -8.63 -6.50 -3.95
N TRP A 84 -9.69 -5.73 -4.15
CA TRP A 84 -10.95 -6.09 -4.80
C TRP A 84 -11.43 -4.90 -5.64
N ASP A 85 -12.39 -5.10 -6.56
CA ASP A 85 -13.03 -3.99 -7.32
C ASP A 85 -12.02 -3.00 -7.96
N LEU A 86 -11.11 -3.54 -8.76
CA LEU A 86 -10.03 -2.77 -9.37
C LEU A 86 -10.41 -2.14 -10.73
N GLU A 87 -11.65 -2.26 -11.17
CA GLU A 87 -12.13 -1.75 -12.45
C GLU A 87 -12.10 -0.22 -12.53
N ALA A 88 -12.13 0.47 -11.39
CA ALA A 88 -11.96 1.93 -11.29
C ALA A 88 -10.50 2.40 -11.16
N SER A 89 -9.55 1.51 -11.41
CA SER A 89 -8.11 1.83 -11.46
C SER A 89 -7.68 2.38 -12.83
N MET A 90 -6.41 2.75 -12.93
CA MET A 90 -5.73 3.26 -14.13
C MET A 90 -6.32 4.57 -14.67
N GLY A 91 -6.97 5.35 -13.80
CA GLY A 91 -7.44 6.68 -14.13
C GLY A 91 -8.73 6.69 -14.95
N GLN A 92 -9.75 5.99 -14.46
CA GLN A 92 -11.11 6.14 -14.99
C GLN A 92 -11.46 7.62 -15.09
N ASP A 93 -11.68 8.10 -16.31
CA ASP A 93 -12.24 9.41 -16.57
C ASP A 93 -13.68 9.22 -17.07
N ASN A 94 -14.63 9.64 -16.24
CA ASN A 94 -16.05 9.63 -16.62
C ASN A 94 -16.35 10.63 -17.77
N GLY A 95 -15.41 11.54 -18.06
CA GLY A 95 -15.38 12.37 -19.26
C GLY A 95 -14.84 11.59 -20.46
N LEU A 96 -15.75 10.95 -21.19
CA LEU A 96 -15.49 10.36 -22.51
C LEU A 96 -14.65 11.33 -23.37
N GLY A 97 -13.35 11.05 -23.55
CA GLY A 97 -12.41 11.93 -24.24
C GLY A 97 -11.18 12.34 -23.42
N GLY A 98 -11.07 11.88 -22.17
CA GLY A 98 -9.85 11.98 -21.37
C GLY A 98 -9.60 13.37 -20.79
N ALA A 99 -10.62 14.22 -20.66
CA ALA A 99 -10.53 15.48 -19.91
C ALA A 99 -11.23 15.32 -18.55
N PRO A 100 -10.53 15.60 -17.42
CA PRO A 100 -11.07 15.38 -16.09
C PRO A 100 -12.41 16.10 -15.93
N GLY A 101 -13.41 15.37 -15.44
CA GLY A 101 -14.73 15.92 -15.16
C GLY A 101 -14.65 17.12 -14.20
N ASN A 102 -15.57 18.06 -14.33
CA ASN A 102 -15.59 19.30 -13.52
C ASN A 102 -15.66 19.07 -12.00
N LEU A 103 -15.95 17.85 -11.54
CA LEU A 103 -16.05 17.45 -10.13
C LEU A 103 -15.03 16.37 -9.75
N TYR A 104 -14.25 15.89 -10.72
CA TYR A 104 -13.31 14.78 -10.59
C TYR A 104 -12.02 15.15 -11.33
N CYS A 105 -11.04 15.66 -10.60
CA CYS A 105 -9.68 15.89 -11.12
C CYS A 105 -8.82 14.62 -11.07
N LEU A 106 -9.43 13.48 -11.38
CA LEU A 106 -8.75 12.20 -11.58
C LEU A 106 -7.61 12.43 -12.58
N LEU A 107 -6.39 12.02 -12.21
CA LEU A 107 -5.18 12.20 -13.00
C LEU A 107 -4.66 13.65 -13.16
N ALA A 108 -5.21 14.61 -12.42
CA ALA A 108 -4.77 16.01 -12.45
C ALA A 108 -4.44 16.55 -11.06
N CYS A 109 -5.20 16.14 -10.03
CA CYS A 109 -4.90 16.53 -8.66
C CYS A 109 -3.89 15.59 -8.00
N GLU A 110 -3.02 16.19 -7.19
CA GLU A 110 -2.09 15.50 -6.31
C GLU A 110 -2.82 14.53 -5.37
N GLN A 111 -3.97 14.93 -4.84
CA GLN A 111 -4.80 14.16 -3.90
C GLN A 111 -4.88 12.66 -4.24
N TRP A 112 -5.30 12.31 -5.45
CA TRP A 112 -5.59 10.91 -5.86
C TRP A 112 -4.38 10.18 -6.45
N SER A 113 -3.34 10.93 -6.81
CA SER A 113 -2.17 10.41 -7.52
C SER A 113 -0.92 10.42 -6.65
N SER A 114 -1.04 10.92 -5.41
CA SER A 114 0.03 11.01 -4.44
C SER A 114 0.39 9.62 -3.91
N PRO A 115 1.69 9.32 -3.74
CA PRO A 115 2.13 8.17 -2.96
C PRO A 115 1.61 8.16 -1.52
N LEU A 116 1.19 9.31 -0.98
CA LEU A 116 0.70 9.46 0.40
C LEU A 116 -0.83 9.33 0.52
N TYR A 117 -1.52 9.19 -0.62
CA TYR A 117 -2.97 9.07 -0.64
C TYR A 117 -3.46 7.94 0.28
N CYS A 118 -4.51 8.24 1.04
CA CYS A 118 -5.11 7.46 2.13
C CYS A 118 -4.52 7.65 3.53
N ASP A 119 -3.47 8.46 3.72
CA ASP A 119 -3.07 8.87 5.07
C ASP A 119 -4.00 9.95 5.65
N SER A 120 -3.80 10.27 6.93
CA SER A 120 -4.59 11.27 7.64
C SER A 120 -4.50 12.67 7.06
N GLU A 121 -3.43 13.03 6.33
CA GLU A 121 -3.26 14.34 5.71
C GLU A 121 -3.68 14.36 4.22
N HIS A 122 -3.80 13.19 3.60
CA HIS A 122 -4.21 12.96 2.21
C HIS A 122 -5.43 12.02 2.14
N PRO A 123 -6.56 12.40 2.76
CA PRO A 123 -7.75 11.55 2.87
C PRO A 123 -8.53 11.43 1.55
N GLN A 124 -9.30 10.36 1.41
CA GLN A 124 -10.19 10.13 0.26
C GLN A 124 -11.22 11.26 0.06
N ASP A 125 -11.87 11.67 1.15
CA ASP A 125 -12.89 12.71 1.13
C ASP A 125 -12.42 13.95 1.89
N LEU A 126 -12.33 15.07 1.16
CA LEU A 126 -11.95 16.38 1.70
C LEU A 126 -13.14 17.06 2.39
N GLU A 127 -12.85 17.85 3.41
CA GLU A 127 -13.85 18.69 4.07
C GLU A 127 -13.67 20.16 3.67
N VAL A 128 -14.72 20.80 3.15
CA VAL A 128 -14.71 22.22 2.78
C VAL A 128 -15.64 23.00 3.68
N ARG A 129 -15.15 24.14 4.18
CA ARG A 129 -15.96 25.06 4.99
C ARG A 129 -16.79 25.97 4.08
N THR A 130 -18.09 25.96 4.28
CA THR A 130 -19.03 26.87 3.63
C THR A 130 -19.59 27.86 4.66
N PRO A 131 -20.21 28.98 4.23
CA PRO A 131 -20.93 29.89 5.13
C PRO A 131 -22.03 29.23 5.96
N TRP A 132 -22.45 28.01 5.61
CA TRP A 132 -23.54 27.27 6.23
C TRP A 132 -23.07 26.06 7.06
N GLY A 133 -21.76 25.89 7.20
CA GLY A 133 -21.14 24.76 7.91
C GLY A 133 -20.11 24.03 7.04
N ALA A 134 -19.44 23.06 7.65
CA ALA A 134 -18.51 22.20 6.94
C ALA A 134 -19.27 21.13 6.15
N THR A 135 -18.82 20.85 4.93
CA THR A 135 -19.41 19.83 4.06
C THR A 135 -18.32 18.95 3.47
N THR A 136 -18.60 17.66 3.35
CA THR A 136 -17.69 16.73 2.70
C THR A 136 -17.79 16.92 1.19
N VAL A 137 -16.66 17.20 0.54
CA VAL A 137 -16.52 17.06 -0.90
C VAL A 137 -16.27 15.59 -1.19
N VAL A 138 -17.30 14.78 -0.98
CA VAL A 138 -17.41 13.51 -1.70
C VAL A 138 -17.70 13.92 -3.13
N GLY A 139 -16.96 13.40 -4.11
CA GLY A 139 -17.23 13.64 -5.52
C GLY A 139 -18.74 13.69 -5.77
N LEU A 140 -19.26 14.88 -6.06
CA LEU A 140 -20.68 15.09 -6.31
C LEU A 140 -21.03 14.14 -7.47
N ASN A 141 -21.82 13.10 -7.14
CA ASN A 141 -22.11 11.88 -7.90
C ASN A 141 -21.12 10.72 -7.63
N SER A 142 -21.40 9.96 -6.58
CA SER A 142 -21.25 8.51 -6.65
C SER A 142 -22.09 7.98 -7.82
N TYR A 143 -21.50 7.09 -8.61
CA TYR A 143 -22.12 6.43 -9.74
C TYR A 143 -23.42 5.72 -9.30
N PHE A 144 -24.58 6.25 -9.70
CA PHE A 144 -25.83 5.49 -9.63
C PHE A 144 -25.92 4.62 -10.89
N GLY A 145 -25.59 3.33 -10.75
CA GLY A 145 -25.83 2.34 -11.80
C GLY A 145 -27.32 2.28 -12.20
N PRO A 146 -27.63 1.71 -13.38
CA PRO A 146 -29.01 1.63 -13.85
C PRO A 146 -29.76 0.58 -13.02
N GLY A 147 -30.54 1.03 -12.04
CA GLY A 147 -31.58 0.23 -11.41
C GLY A 147 -31.40 0.01 -9.90
N ARG A 148 -32.03 0.87 -9.11
CA ARG A 148 -33.24 0.57 -8.32
C ARG A 148 -33.55 1.81 -7.49
N GLY A 149 -34.73 2.38 -7.72
CA GLY A 149 -35.25 3.45 -6.87
C GLY A 149 -35.34 2.97 -5.44
N ALA A 150 -34.63 3.64 -4.53
CA ALA A 150 -34.89 3.57 -3.10
C ALA A 150 -34.63 4.97 -2.54
N ALA A 151 -35.66 5.48 -1.86
CA ALA A 151 -35.70 6.79 -1.23
C ALA A 151 -34.52 6.98 -0.25
N GLY A 152 -33.62 7.92 -0.57
CA GLY A 152 -32.58 8.42 0.31
C GLY A 152 -32.84 9.91 0.57
N GLY A 153 -32.76 10.32 1.83
CA GLY A 153 -33.31 11.56 2.37
C GLY A 153 -32.92 12.88 1.66
N SER A 154 -33.79 13.87 1.86
CA SER A 154 -33.77 15.21 1.27
C SER A 154 -32.50 16.03 1.48
N THR A 155 -31.54 15.61 2.30
CA THR A 155 -30.30 16.34 2.60
C THR A 155 -29.31 16.39 1.44
N ALA A 156 -29.27 15.38 0.57
CA ALA A 156 -28.42 15.38 -0.62
C ALA A 156 -28.94 16.32 -1.74
N GLN A 157 -30.25 16.57 -1.77
CA GLN A 157 -30.86 17.50 -2.74
C GLN A 157 -30.70 18.97 -2.32
N THR A 158 -30.66 19.28 -1.02
CA THR A 158 -30.51 20.66 -0.53
C THR A 158 -29.11 21.23 -0.82
N GLY A 159 -28.05 20.41 -0.72
CA GLY A 159 -26.69 20.82 -1.08
C GLY A 159 -26.55 21.18 -2.57
N ARG A 160 -27.32 20.52 -3.43
CA ARG A 160 -27.32 20.74 -4.89
C ARG A 160 -28.01 22.04 -5.30
N ARG A 161 -29.06 22.47 -4.59
CA ARG A 161 -29.78 23.73 -4.87
C ARG A 161 -29.05 24.96 -4.37
N LEU A 162 -28.37 24.88 -3.22
CA LEU A 162 -27.66 26.02 -2.64
C LEU A 162 -26.43 26.45 -3.44
N LEU A 163 -25.84 25.54 -4.24
CA LEU A 163 -24.72 25.85 -5.14
C LEU A 163 -25.15 26.24 -6.57
N GLN A 164 -26.45 26.10 -6.91
CA GLN A 164 -26.99 26.50 -8.22
C GLN A 164 -27.54 27.94 -8.25
N GLY A 165 -27.80 28.56 -7.10
CA GLY A 165 -28.45 29.88 -7.00
C GLY A 165 -27.52 31.09 -7.15
N GLY A 166 -26.21 30.89 -7.03
CA GLY A 166 -25.22 31.91 -7.42
C GLY A 166 -24.74 31.58 -8.83
N ALA A 167 -24.79 32.54 -9.75
CA ALA A 167 -24.20 32.38 -11.07
C ALA A 167 -22.67 32.21 -10.96
N ALA A 168 -22.23 30.99 -10.66
CA ALA A 168 -20.85 30.58 -10.80
C ALA A 168 -20.65 30.23 -12.27
N GLY A 169 -20.28 31.23 -13.08
CA GLY A 169 -19.60 31.02 -14.36
C GLY A 169 -18.20 30.40 -14.21
N GLY A 170 -17.97 29.64 -13.14
CA GLY A 170 -16.72 28.97 -12.81
C GLY A 170 -17.03 27.52 -12.51
N LYS A 171 -16.31 26.62 -13.19
CA LYS A 171 -16.20 25.21 -12.84
C LYS A 171 -16.03 25.06 -11.32
N LEU A 172 -16.62 24.03 -10.71
CA LEU A 172 -16.25 23.58 -9.35
C LEU A 172 -14.83 22.99 -9.39
N LEU A 173 -13.85 23.86 -9.66
CA LEU A 173 -12.44 23.56 -9.50
C LEU A 173 -12.24 23.38 -7.99
N ALA A 174 -11.72 22.23 -7.58
CA ALA A 174 -11.20 22.03 -6.23
C ALA A 174 -10.18 23.15 -5.96
N GLU A 175 -10.69 24.24 -5.37
CA GLU A 175 -10.12 25.59 -5.28
C GLU A 175 -9.59 26.18 -6.61
N GLY A 176 -10.14 27.35 -6.98
CA GLY A 176 -9.92 27.96 -8.29
C GLY A 176 -8.47 28.03 -8.76
N ASN A 177 -8.21 27.54 -9.97
CA ASN A 177 -7.00 27.77 -10.78
C ASN A 177 -5.63 27.61 -10.09
N GLN A 178 -5.56 27.02 -8.91
CA GLN A 178 -4.30 26.71 -8.25
C GLN A 178 -4.15 25.21 -8.14
N GLN A 179 -2.95 24.72 -8.46
CA GLN A 179 -2.53 23.36 -8.14
C GLN A 179 -2.73 23.21 -6.62
N LEU A 180 -3.64 22.31 -6.19
CA LEU A 180 -3.72 21.93 -4.78
C LEU A 180 -2.32 21.56 -4.33
N SER A 181 -1.72 22.42 -3.52
CA SER A 181 -0.41 22.18 -2.96
C SER A 181 -0.62 21.58 -1.60
N PHE A 182 -0.48 20.25 -1.48
CA PHE A 182 -0.45 19.64 -0.16
C PHE A 182 0.82 20.11 0.55
N PRO A 183 0.72 20.55 1.82
CA PRO A 183 1.89 20.87 2.61
C PRO A 183 2.77 19.63 2.73
N ALA A 184 4.07 19.83 2.92
CA ALA A 184 4.94 18.71 3.30
C ALA A 184 4.32 17.99 4.53
N PRO A 185 4.41 16.65 4.60
CA PRO A 185 3.80 15.90 5.68
C PRO A 185 4.19 16.45 7.05
N ARG A 186 3.21 16.71 7.91
CA ARG A 186 3.44 17.26 9.26
C ARG A 186 3.45 16.12 10.27
N GLY A 187 4.32 16.23 11.27
CA GLY A 187 4.34 15.30 12.41
C GLY A 187 4.95 13.93 12.10
N TRP A 188 5.71 13.78 11.01
CA TRP A 188 6.52 12.57 10.77
C TRP A 188 7.63 12.35 11.81
N ASP A 189 7.93 13.37 12.62
CA ASP A 189 8.83 13.26 13.78
C ASP A 189 8.21 12.42 14.91
N ASP A 190 6.88 12.25 14.90
CA ASP A 190 6.14 11.41 15.84
C ASP A 190 5.38 10.29 15.09
N PRO A 191 5.90 9.05 15.07
CA PRO A 191 5.25 7.93 14.39
C PRO A 191 3.94 7.48 15.09
N ASP A 192 3.67 7.95 16.31
CA ASP A 192 2.51 7.62 17.12
C ASP A 192 1.52 8.81 17.27
N ARG A 193 1.63 9.82 16.40
CA ARG A 193 0.83 11.06 16.46
C ARG A 193 -0.69 10.87 16.40
N VAL A 194 -1.18 9.78 15.80
CA VAL A 194 -2.61 9.49 15.70
C VAL A 194 -3.04 8.63 16.87
N THR A 195 -3.99 9.15 17.65
CA THR A 195 -4.56 8.45 18.81
C THR A 195 -5.99 8.00 18.53
N PHE A 196 -6.50 7.10 19.36
CA PHE A 196 -7.81 6.50 19.15
C PHE A 196 -8.90 7.58 19.18
N GLY A 197 -9.63 7.74 18.07
CA GLY A 197 -10.65 8.79 17.92
C GLY A 197 -10.14 10.12 17.36
N THR A 198 -8.84 10.25 17.01
CA THR A 198 -8.32 11.44 16.33
C THR A 198 -8.87 11.49 14.88
N PRO A 199 -9.63 12.55 14.51
CA PRO A 199 -10.11 12.72 13.14
C PRO A 199 -8.94 13.08 12.21
N SER A 200 -9.15 12.95 10.89
CA SER A 200 -8.20 13.49 9.92
C SER A 200 -8.09 15.01 10.10
N PRO A 201 -6.88 15.60 10.07
CA PRO A 201 -6.72 17.06 10.04
C PRO A 201 -7.34 17.74 8.82
N ASN A 202 -7.44 17.02 7.69
CA ASN A 202 -7.75 17.57 6.38
C ASN A 202 -9.03 16.99 5.74
N GLY A 203 -9.69 16.03 6.39
CA GLY A 203 -10.80 15.27 5.81
C GLY A 203 -11.89 14.91 6.80
N ALA A 204 -13.03 14.50 6.26
CA ALA A 204 -14.18 14.09 7.05
C ALA A 204 -13.86 12.89 7.97
N PRO A 205 -14.59 12.72 9.09
CA PRO A 205 -14.42 11.54 9.94
C PRO A 205 -14.55 10.23 9.14
N GLY A 206 -13.53 9.38 9.20
CA GLY A 206 -13.50 8.09 8.51
C GLY A 206 -13.08 8.12 7.04
N SER A 207 -12.54 9.22 6.53
CA SER A 207 -12.12 9.35 5.13
C SER A 207 -10.65 8.99 4.85
N TYR A 208 -9.92 8.48 5.84
CA TYR A 208 -8.54 7.98 5.68
C TYR A 208 -8.40 6.55 6.20
N ASN A 209 -7.31 5.90 5.81
CA ASN A 209 -7.04 4.52 6.16
C ASN A 209 -6.01 4.44 7.29
N HIS A 210 -6.42 4.02 8.48
CA HIS A 210 -5.51 3.89 9.64
C HIS A 210 -4.34 2.91 9.41
N LEU A 211 -4.48 1.90 8.54
CA LEU A 211 -3.39 1.00 8.18
C LEU A 211 -2.36 1.73 7.31
N THR A 212 -2.82 2.41 6.26
CA THR A 212 -1.94 3.19 5.36
C THR A 212 -1.23 4.30 6.12
N ASP A 213 -1.98 5.03 6.94
CA ASP A 213 -1.46 6.08 7.81
C ASP A 213 -0.40 5.54 8.79
N ALA A 214 -0.67 4.43 9.48
CA ALA A 214 0.32 3.82 10.39
C ALA A 214 1.61 3.38 9.67
N VAL A 215 1.49 2.80 8.46
CA VAL A 215 2.64 2.40 7.64
C VAL A 215 3.43 3.62 7.17
N LEU A 216 2.76 4.71 6.81
CA LEU A 216 3.39 5.94 6.37
C LEU A 216 3.95 6.76 7.52
N ASP A 217 3.56 6.53 8.77
CA ASP A 217 4.02 7.33 9.91
C ASP A 217 5.35 6.86 10.49
N VAL A 218 5.64 5.58 10.36
CA VAL A 218 6.93 5.03 10.75
C VAL A 218 7.92 5.20 9.60
N ASN A 219 9.02 5.91 9.85
CA ASN A 219 10.05 6.19 8.85
C ASN A 219 10.56 4.90 8.15
N ALA A 220 10.80 3.84 8.93
CA ALA A 220 11.22 2.54 8.40
C ALA A 220 10.23 1.96 7.37
N THR A 221 8.95 1.83 7.72
CA THR A 221 7.94 1.23 6.81
C THR A 221 7.56 2.15 5.67
N ARG A 222 7.63 3.48 5.86
CA ARG A 222 7.51 4.47 4.79
C ARG A 222 8.63 4.32 3.76
N ALA A 223 9.87 4.20 4.20
CA ALA A 223 11.02 3.96 3.31
C ALA A 223 10.86 2.64 2.55
N MET A 224 10.36 1.59 3.21
CA MET A 224 10.04 0.33 2.56
C MET A 224 8.99 0.50 1.45
N TYR A 225 7.89 1.20 1.75
CA TYR A 225 6.81 1.48 0.81
C TYR A 225 7.28 2.28 -0.41
N LEU A 226 7.95 3.42 -0.19
CA LEU A 226 8.41 4.28 -1.29
C LEU A 226 9.44 3.57 -2.18
N ARG A 227 10.35 2.79 -1.58
CA ARG A 227 11.28 1.94 -2.34
C ARG A 227 10.53 0.89 -3.15
N ARG A 228 9.54 0.21 -2.57
CA ARG A 228 8.76 -0.81 -3.29
C ARG A 228 7.97 -0.21 -4.45
N LEU A 229 7.31 0.92 -4.21
CA LEU A 229 6.59 1.66 -5.24
C LEU A 229 7.54 2.04 -6.39
N ARG A 230 8.76 2.49 -6.07
CA ARG A 230 9.78 2.75 -7.09
C ARG A 230 10.16 1.50 -7.87
N THR A 231 10.49 0.39 -7.20
CA THR A 231 10.86 -0.87 -7.85
C THR A 231 9.74 -1.37 -8.79
N LEU A 232 8.49 -1.27 -8.36
CA LEU A 232 7.35 -1.68 -9.17
C LEU A 232 7.10 -0.72 -10.34
N ALA A 233 7.28 0.58 -10.14
CA ALA A 233 7.23 1.55 -11.22
C ALA A 233 8.32 1.27 -12.28
N ASP A 234 9.55 1.00 -11.87
CA ASP A 234 10.63 0.63 -12.79
C ASP A 234 10.31 -0.68 -13.54
N LYS A 235 9.76 -1.68 -12.83
CA LYS A 235 9.41 -2.97 -13.42
C LYS A 235 8.25 -2.89 -14.42
N PHE A 236 7.20 -2.14 -14.09
CA PHE A 236 5.95 -2.16 -14.86
C PHE A 236 5.82 -0.99 -15.83
N TYR A 237 6.34 0.18 -15.49
CA TYR A 237 6.39 1.33 -16.39
C TYR A 237 7.72 1.42 -17.11
N GLY A 238 8.84 1.24 -16.40
CA GLY A 238 10.16 1.48 -16.97
C GLY A 238 10.39 2.96 -17.32
N PRO A 239 11.51 3.28 -17.99
CA PRO A 239 11.85 4.68 -18.32
C PRO A 239 10.92 5.28 -19.38
N GLU A 240 10.28 4.44 -20.20
CA GLU A 240 9.31 4.83 -21.21
C GLU A 240 7.98 4.10 -20.94
N PRO A 241 7.06 4.69 -20.14
CA PRO A 241 5.84 4.03 -19.67
C PRO A 241 4.94 3.51 -20.80
N ASP A 242 4.90 4.24 -21.93
CA ASP A 242 4.16 3.88 -23.14
C ASP A 242 4.78 2.65 -23.87
N LYS A 243 5.93 2.14 -23.41
CA LYS A 243 6.58 0.90 -23.88
C LYS A 243 6.80 -0.12 -22.76
N GLY A 244 6.40 0.22 -21.54
CA GLY A 244 6.60 -0.59 -20.34
C GLY A 244 5.79 -1.88 -20.31
N ARG A 245 6.10 -2.76 -19.35
CA ARG A 245 5.42 -4.05 -19.20
C ARG A 245 3.92 -3.91 -18.97
N LEU A 246 3.45 -2.90 -18.22
CA LEU A 246 2.02 -2.69 -18.04
C LEU A 246 1.34 -2.35 -19.37
N ARG A 247 1.95 -1.50 -20.20
CA ARG A 247 1.42 -1.18 -21.52
C ARG A 247 1.33 -2.42 -22.41
N GLN A 248 2.36 -3.28 -22.39
CA GLN A 248 2.34 -4.55 -23.10
C GLN A 248 1.18 -5.46 -22.63
N ILE A 249 0.95 -5.57 -21.32
CA ILE A 249 -0.19 -6.33 -20.77
C ILE A 249 -1.53 -5.77 -21.26
N ILE A 250 -1.66 -4.44 -21.31
CA ILE A 250 -2.85 -3.76 -21.83
C ILE A 250 -3.04 -4.09 -23.31
N ASP A 251 -2.00 -3.98 -24.14
CA ASP A 251 -2.07 -4.27 -25.57
C ASP A 251 -2.39 -5.75 -25.86
N GLU A 252 -1.74 -6.68 -25.14
CA GLU A 252 -2.01 -8.12 -25.18
C GLU A 252 -3.46 -8.44 -24.78
N THR A 253 -4.00 -7.71 -23.80
CA THR A 253 -5.39 -7.88 -23.35
C THR A 253 -6.38 -7.29 -24.35
N TRP A 254 -6.13 -6.08 -24.85
CA TRP A 254 -6.91 -5.43 -25.90
C TRP A 254 -6.99 -6.30 -27.15
N ALA A 255 -5.86 -6.84 -27.61
CA ALA A 255 -5.82 -7.73 -28.77
C ALA A 255 -6.76 -8.94 -28.65
N ARG A 256 -6.95 -9.45 -27.42
CA ARG A 256 -7.86 -10.58 -27.12
C ARG A 256 -9.33 -10.16 -27.05
N ILE A 257 -9.64 -8.94 -26.62
CA ILE A 257 -11.02 -8.51 -26.33
C ILE A 257 -11.61 -7.52 -27.33
N LYS A 258 -10.80 -6.94 -28.24
CA LYS A 258 -11.20 -5.82 -29.12
C LYS A 258 -12.50 -6.05 -29.90
N ASP A 259 -12.76 -7.27 -30.37
CA ASP A 259 -13.99 -7.56 -31.15
C ASP A 259 -15.23 -7.60 -30.24
N ALA A 260 -15.08 -8.09 -29.00
CA ALA A 260 -16.14 -8.05 -28.00
C ALA A 260 -16.37 -6.61 -27.51
N ALA A 261 -15.28 -5.89 -27.22
CA ALA A 261 -15.32 -4.48 -26.85
C ALA A 261 -15.94 -3.61 -27.95
N ALA A 262 -15.72 -3.90 -29.23
CA ALA A 262 -16.35 -3.19 -30.34
C ALA A 262 -17.87 -3.41 -30.37
N ARG A 263 -18.35 -4.63 -30.09
CA ARG A 263 -19.78 -4.94 -29.97
C ARG A 263 -20.43 -4.23 -28.78
N ASP A 264 -19.72 -4.18 -27.64
CA ASP A 264 -20.18 -3.45 -26.46
C ASP A 264 -20.17 -1.93 -26.71
N ASN A 265 -19.11 -1.39 -27.32
CA ASN A 265 -19.02 0.03 -27.59
C ASN A 265 -20.08 0.51 -28.60
N ALA A 266 -20.42 -0.31 -29.60
CA ALA A 266 -21.54 -0.03 -30.51
C ALA A 266 -22.89 0.08 -29.77
N LYS A 267 -23.00 -0.53 -28.58
CA LYS A 267 -24.20 -0.46 -27.74
C LYS A 267 -24.12 0.60 -26.64
N TRP A 268 -22.92 0.90 -26.11
CA TRP A 268 -22.75 1.63 -24.85
C TRP A 268 -21.82 2.85 -24.89
N ALA A 269 -21.12 3.12 -26.00
CA ALA A 269 -20.30 4.32 -26.25
C ALA A 269 -19.32 4.74 -25.10
N ARG A 270 -18.24 3.97 -24.88
CA ARG A 270 -17.22 4.20 -23.83
C ARG A 270 -15.79 4.36 -24.42
N GLY A 271 -15.03 5.39 -24.01
CA GLY A 271 -13.75 5.87 -24.61
C GLY A 271 -12.41 5.27 -24.08
N ASP A 272 -11.29 6.01 -24.22
CA ASP A 272 -9.86 5.57 -24.12
C ASP A 272 -9.12 5.94 -22.80
N GLY A 273 -8.12 5.15 -22.36
CA GLY A 273 -7.62 5.03 -20.97
C GLY A 273 -6.11 5.21 -20.71
N THR A 274 -5.35 5.99 -21.50
CA THR A 274 -3.87 6.05 -21.38
C THR A 274 -3.30 7.22 -20.55
N ARG A 275 -4.08 7.93 -19.74
CA ARG A 275 -3.66 9.22 -19.13
C ARG A 275 -2.97 9.10 -17.76
N GLY A 276 -3.25 8.06 -16.97
CA GLY A 276 -2.81 7.99 -15.56
C GLY A 276 -1.33 7.68 -15.33
N ALA A 277 -0.72 6.85 -16.18
CA ALA A 277 0.67 6.42 -16.01
C ALA A 277 1.69 7.59 -16.13
N LYS A 278 1.37 8.63 -16.91
CA LYS A 278 2.27 9.77 -17.16
C LYS A 278 2.45 10.64 -15.92
N GLN A 279 1.40 10.81 -15.10
CA GLN A 279 1.43 11.69 -13.95
C GLN A 279 2.29 11.15 -12.80
N LEU A 280 2.25 9.84 -12.52
CA LEU A 280 3.04 9.24 -11.42
C LEU A 280 4.54 9.50 -11.60
N LEU A 281 5.05 9.30 -12.83
CA LEU A 281 6.47 9.37 -13.12
C LEU A 281 6.99 10.77 -13.41
N GLN A 282 6.17 11.67 -13.96
CA GLN A 282 6.61 13.04 -14.25
C GLN A 282 6.56 13.95 -13.02
N THR A 283 5.65 13.70 -12.08
CA THR A 283 5.46 14.55 -10.90
C THR A 283 6.34 14.12 -9.71
N TYR A 284 6.42 12.81 -9.42
CA TYR A 284 6.96 12.32 -8.15
C TYR A 284 8.32 11.61 -8.22
N ALA A 285 8.84 11.34 -9.42
CA ALA A 285 10.18 10.78 -9.59
C ALA A 285 11.28 11.84 -9.27
N PRO A 286 12.55 11.44 -9.09
CA PRO A 286 13.64 12.39 -8.94
C PRO A 286 13.69 13.41 -10.09
N GLY A 287 13.75 14.70 -9.74
CA GLY A 287 13.70 15.81 -10.71
C GLY A 287 12.28 16.24 -11.13
N GLY A 288 11.23 15.56 -10.65
CA GLY A 288 9.84 15.98 -10.80
C GLY A 288 9.49 17.19 -9.93
N GLN A 289 8.28 17.73 -10.12
CA GLN A 289 7.82 18.91 -9.36
C GLN A 289 7.71 18.65 -7.85
N ARG A 290 7.52 17.39 -7.42
CA ARG A 290 7.39 16.96 -6.02
C ARG A 290 8.10 15.62 -5.79
N PRO A 291 9.44 15.59 -5.76
CA PRO A 291 10.18 14.34 -5.72
C PRO A 291 9.95 13.63 -4.37
N LEU A 292 9.19 12.54 -4.40
CA LEU A 292 8.91 11.68 -3.24
C LEU A 292 9.45 10.26 -3.44
N LEU A 293 9.49 9.77 -4.68
CA LEU A 293 10.04 8.46 -4.99
C LEU A 293 11.57 8.52 -4.97
N PRO A 294 12.25 7.53 -4.37
CA PRO A 294 13.70 7.44 -4.52
C PRO A 294 14.07 7.21 -5.99
N GLY A 295 15.35 7.41 -6.30
CA GLY A 295 15.92 6.96 -7.58
C GLY A 295 15.84 5.45 -7.75
N PRO A 296 16.08 4.93 -8.97
CA PRO A 296 16.24 3.50 -9.20
C PRO A 296 17.15 2.86 -8.15
N GLN A 297 16.85 1.63 -7.74
CA GLN A 297 17.72 0.90 -6.82
C GLN A 297 19.09 0.68 -7.49
N ASP A 298 20.15 1.12 -6.82
CA ASP A 298 21.52 0.93 -7.28
C ASP A 298 22.05 -0.40 -6.75
N SER A 299 22.22 -1.38 -7.64
CA SER A 299 22.68 -2.72 -7.27
C SER A 299 24.08 -2.71 -6.65
N SER A 300 24.90 -1.70 -6.93
CA SER A 300 26.24 -1.57 -6.34
C SER A 300 26.22 -1.13 -4.87
N LYS A 301 25.14 -0.48 -4.44
CA LYS A 301 24.95 0.01 -3.07
C LYS A 301 24.21 -0.98 -2.20
N ALA A 302 23.44 -1.90 -2.79
CA ALA A 302 22.62 -2.84 -2.06
C ALA A 302 23.48 -3.88 -1.32
N LYS A 303 23.54 -3.78 0.02
CA LYS A 303 24.37 -4.66 0.86
C LYS A 303 23.52 -5.51 1.81
N ILE A 304 22.85 -6.54 1.29
CA ILE A 304 22.13 -7.50 2.14
C ILE A 304 23.03 -8.71 2.44
N SER A 305 23.18 -9.03 3.71
CA SER A 305 23.93 -10.20 4.18
C SER A 305 23.23 -10.90 5.34
N VAL A 306 23.44 -12.21 5.45
CA VAL A 306 23.11 -12.97 6.66
C VAL A 306 24.14 -12.62 7.74
N THR A 307 23.69 -12.14 8.90
CA THR A 307 24.55 -11.66 9.98
C THR A 307 24.51 -12.52 11.23
N LYS A 308 23.42 -13.26 11.44
CA LYS A 308 23.29 -14.17 12.59
C LYS A 308 22.37 -15.34 12.26
N VAL A 309 22.70 -16.50 12.80
CA VAL A 309 21.85 -17.68 12.83
C VAL A 309 21.71 -18.10 14.28
N GLU A 310 20.47 -18.23 14.77
CA GLU A 310 20.17 -18.61 16.15
C GLU A 310 19.37 -19.92 16.17
N THR A 311 20.00 -20.96 16.73
CA THR A 311 19.40 -22.29 16.88
C THR A 311 19.40 -22.77 18.33
N SER A 312 19.75 -21.91 19.28
CA SER A 312 19.59 -22.24 20.70
C SER A 312 18.13 -22.15 21.13
N GLY A 313 17.74 -23.06 22.03
CA GLY A 313 16.38 -23.12 22.58
C GLY A 313 15.37 -23.85 21.69
N PRO A 314 14.06 -23.66 21.94
CA PRO A 314 12.99 -24.34 21.23
C PRO A 314 13.02 -24.06 19.72
N ALA A 315 12.74 -25.08 18.90
CA ALA A 315 12.81 -24.97 17.44
C ALA A 315 11.95 -23.82 16.85
N GLY A 316 10.79 -23.53 17.45
CA GLY A 316 9.93 -22.41 17.02
C GLY A 316 10.54 -21.03 17.27
N GLU A 317 11.52 -20.92 18.17
CA GLU A 317 12.19 -19.65 18.48
C GLU A 317 13.42 -19.39 17.60
N HIS A 318 13.81 -20.35 16.76
CA HIS A 318 14.98 -20.23 15.89
C HIS A 318 14.75 -19.14 14.82
N TYR A 319 15.82 -18.44 14.45
CA TYR A 319 15.75 -17.41 13.42
C TYR A 319 17.08 -17.22 12.67
N ILE A 320 16.96 -16.61 11.49
CA ILE A 320 18.09 -16.09 10.70
C ILE A 320 17.94 -14.58 10.61
N GLN A 321 18.97 -13.84 11.00
CA GLN A 321 19.02 -12.39 10.85
C GLN A 321 19.70 -12.03 9.52
N ILE A 322 19.01 -11.23 8.73
CA ILE A 322 19.59 -10.52 7.59
C ILE A 322 19.68 -9.04 7.92
N ALA A 323 20.73 -8.38 7.47
CA ALA A 323 20.93 -6.95 7.67
C ALA A 323 21.23 -6.24 6.35
N ASN A 324 20.77 -4.99 6.27
CA ASN A 324 21.17 -4.06 5.23
C ASN A 324 22.36 -3.23 5.71
N GLY A 325 23.55 -3.52 5.19
CA GLY A 325 24.79 -2.78 5.48
C GLY A 325 24.88 -1.41 4.80
N SER A 326 23.86 -0.98 4.07
CA SER A 326 23.76 0.34 3.46
C SER A 326 23.02 1.25 4.45
N PRO A 327 23.65 2.27 5.07
CA PRO A 327 23.02 3.04 6.14
C PRO A 327 21.89 3.94 5.65
N ASP A 328 21.99 4.47 4.43
CA ASP A 328 21.10 5.53 3.92
C ASP A 328 20.20 5.07 2.76
N GLU A 329 20.17 3.76 2.48
CA GLU A 329 19.42 3.23 1.34
C GLU A 329 18.57 2.03 1.73
N ALA A 330 17.25 2.15 1.58
CA ALA A 330 16.36 1.00 1.64
C ALA A 330 16.58 0.12 0.40
N VAL A 331 16.71 -1.20 0.62
CA VAL A 331 16.95 -2.20 -0.43
C VAL A 331 15.74 -3.11 -0.56
N ASP A 332 15.12 -3.11 -1.74
CA ASP A 332 14.11 -4.09 -2.13
C ASP A 332 14.79 -5.41 -2.51
N ALA A 333 14.67 -6.38 -1.61
CA ALA A 333 15.20 -7.73 -1.77
C ALA A 333 14.11 -8.72 -2.23
N SER A 334 13.00 -8.23 -2.79
CA SER A 334 11.92 -9.07 -3.30
C SER A 334 12.42 -10.07 -4.34
N GLY A 335 12.21 -11.36 -4.10
CA GLY A 335 12.64 -12.44 -4.99
C GLY A 335 14.14 -12.71 -4.97
N TRP A 336 14.90 -12.05 -4.09
CA TRP A 336 16.31 -12.37 -3.88
C TRP A 336 16.44 -13.72 -3.21
N THR A 337 17.52 -14.43 -3.51
CA THR A 337 17.71 -15.81 -3.08
C THR A 337 18.73 -15.87 -1.96
N LEU A 338 18.38 -16.53 -0.86
CA LEU A 338 19.31 -16.92 0.20
C LEU A 338 19.64 -18.39 0.02
N SER A 339 20.92 -18.74 0.13
CA SER A 339 21.40 -20.11 0.02
C SER A 339 22.47 -20.44 1.06
N SER A 340 22.45 -21.68 1.53
CA SER A 340 23.50 -22.29 2.35
C SER A 340 23.56 -23.78 2.00
N GLY A 341 24.73 -24.27 1.61
CA GLY A 341 24.86 -25.62 1.03
C GLY A 341 23.93 -25.81 -0.18
N ASP A 342 23.16 -26.91 -0.18
CA ASP A 342 22.26 -27.28 -1.28
C ASP A 342 20.86 -26.64 -1.19
N ALA A 343 20.51 -26.00 -0.08
CA ALA A 343 19.19 -25.41 0.08
C ALA A 343 19.19 -23.92 -0.20
N SER A 344 18.08 -23.50 -0.81
CA SER A 344 17.91 -22.18 -1.39
C SER A 344 16.46 -21.75 -1.29
N TRP A 345 16.22 -20.48 -0.98
CA TRP A 345 14.88 -19.92 -0.85
C TRP A 345 14.84 -18.46 -1.28
N ALA A 346 13.76 -18.09 -1.96
CA ALA A 346 13.53 -16.72 -2.42
C ALA A 346 12.73 -15.91 -1.39
N LEU A 347 13.22 -14.72 -1.06
CA LEU A 347 12.52 -13.78 -0.21
C LEU A 347 11.16 -13.39 -0.84
N PRO A 348 10.08 -13.32 -0.06
CA PRO A 348 8.76 -12.93 -0.56
C PRO A 348 8.77 -11.54 -1.19
N PRO A 349 7.92 -11.28 -2.20
CA PRO A 349 7.67 -9.93 -2.69
C PRO A 349 7.27 -8.97 -1.56
N GLY A 350 7.83 -7.76 -1.58
CA GLY A 350 7.67 -6.79 -0.51
C GLY A 350 8.68 -6.95 0.63
N THR A 351 9.69 -7.81 0.51
CA THR A 351 10.79 -7.85 1.50
C THR A 351 11.74 -6.69 1.22
N ILE A 352 11.53 -5.55 1.89
CA ILE A 352 12.40 -4.38 1.80
C ILE A 352 13.06 -4.14 3.15
N LEU A 353 14.37 -3.95 3.16
CA LEU A 353 15.11 -3.61 4.37
C LEU A 353 15.44 -2.12 4.33
N PRO A 354 14.98 -1.31 5.30
CA PRO A 354 15.46 0.07 5.47
C PRO A 354 16.97 0.14 5.62
N GLY A 355 17.54 1.33 5.40
CA GLY A 355 18.97 1.55 5.58
C GLY A 355 19.42 1.20 7.00
N GLY A 356 20.49 0.41 7.13
CA GLY A 356 21.04 -0.05 8.42
C GLY A 356 20.16 -1.03 9.20
N ALA A 357 18.97 -1.38 8.71
CA ALA A 357 18.00 -2.20 9.44
C ALA A 357 18.27 -3.70 9.27
N SER A 358 17.64 -4.50 10.15
CA SER A 358 17.63 -5.95 10.08
C SER A 358 16.23 -6.51 9.91
N ALA A 359 16.14 -7.69 9.29
CA ALA A 359 14.94 -8.52 9.28
C ALA A 359 15.26 -9.89 9.89
N PHE A 360 14.25 -10.50 10.50
CA PHE A 360 14.34 -11.78 11.20
C PHE A 360 13.47 -12.80 10.47
N LEU A 361 14.13 -13.78 9.86
CA LEU A 361 13.50 -14.85 9.11
C LEU A 361 13.24 -16.01 10.07
N THR A 362 12.00 -16.46 10.15
CA THR A 362 11.61 -17.58 11.04
C THR A 362 10.44 -18.35 10.44
N TRP A 363 10.38 -19.64 10.74
CA TRP A 363 9.28 -20.50 10.28
C TRP A 363 8.03 -20.42 11.14
N ASP A 364 8.19 -20.01 12.41
CA ASP A 364 7.13 -19.88 13.40
C ASP A 364 7.13 -18.46 13.98
N PRO A 365 6.58 -17.47 13.25
CA PRO A 365 6.50 -16.09 13.74
C PRO A 365 5.82 -15.95 15.11
N PRO A 366 4.73 -16.69 15.43
CA PRO A 366 4.16 -16.69 16.78
C PRO A 366 5.15 -17.09 17.87
N ALA A 367 5.87 -18.20 17.70
CA ALA A 367 6.86 -18.65 18.69
C ALA A 367 8.04 -17.66 18.80
N PHE A 368 8.54 -17.14 17.68
CA PHE A 368 9.56 -16.07 17.70
C PHE A 368 9.09 -14.83 18.46
N LYS A 369 7.86 -14.35 18.20
CA LYS A 369 7.30 -13.17 18.88
C LYS A 369 7.12 -13.42 20.38
N ALA A 370 6.84 -14.66 20.79
CA ALA A 370 6.66 -15.07 22.19
C ALA A 370 7.97 -15.30 22.97
N ARG A 371 9.14 -15.15 22.34
CA ARG A 371 10.45 -15.30 22.98
C ARG A 371 10.56 -14.46 24.26
N LYS A 372 11.20 -15.02 25.29
CA LYS A 372 11.42 -14.32 26.58
C LYS A 372 12.49 -13.22 26.46
N ALA A 373 13.57 -13.54 25.74
CA ALA A 373 14.70 -12.66 25.51
C ALA A 373 14.69 -12.14 24.07
N SER A 374 15.19 -10.92 23.88
CA SER A 374 15.32 -10.28 22.57
C SER A 374 16.20 -11.13 21.62
N PRO A 375 15.95 -11.08 20.31
CA PRO A 375 14.84 -10.39 19.66
C PRO A 375 13.47 -11.06 19.93
N LYS A 376 12.41 -10.27 20.13
CA LYS A 376 11.04 -10.74 20.42
C LYS A 376 9.96 -9.75 19.96
N GLY A 377 8.69 -10.13 20.10
CA GLY A 377 7.54 -9.27 19.79
C GLY A 377 7.50 -8.00 20.66
N GLY A 378 6.88 -6.95 20.15
CA GLY A 378 6.75 -5.65 20.80
C GLY A 378 7.98 -4.74 20.66
N GLU A 379 9.01 -5.18 19.95
CA GLU A 379 10.27 -4.44 19.73
C GLU A 379 10.30 -3.69 18.38
N GLY A 380 9.26 -3.82 17.55
CA GLY A 380 9.22 -3.18 16.23
C GLY A 380 10.14 -3.87 15.20
N LEU A 381 10.22 -5.19 15.24
CA LEU A 381 11.12 -5.98 14.39
C LEU A 381 10.44 -6.40 13.09
N LEU A 382 11.14 -6.28 11.96
CA LEU A 382 10.67 -6.85 10.70
C LEU A 382 10.82 -8.37 10.73
N VAL A 383 9.73 -9.08 10.98
CA VAL A 383 9.70 -10.55 10.97
C VAL A 383 9.13 -11.03 9.64
N VAL A 384 9.85 -11.92 8.96
CA VAL A 384 9.42 -12.50 7.68
C VAL A 384 9.26 -14.00 7.86
N GLN A 385 8.09 -14.52 7.50
CA GLN A 385 7.86 -15.96 7.56
C GLN A 385 8.68 -16.68 6.49
N ALA A 386 9.52 -17.62 6.92
CA ALA A 386 10.33 -18.49 6.08
C ALA A 386 9.83 -19.95 6.13
N PRO A 387 10.15 -20.79 5.15
CA PRO A 387 9.88 -22.22 5.22
C PRO A 387 10.68 -22.88 6.35
N ALA A 388 10.11 -23.89 7.02
CA ALA A 388 10.80 -24.66 8.06
C ALA A 388 12.11 -25.30 7.56
N GLN A 389 12.16 -25.66 6.28
CA GLN A 389 13.36 -26.19 5.62
C GLN A 389 14.52 -25.19 5.61
N MET A 390 14.23 -23.89 5.61
CA MET A 390 15.26 -22.86 5.73
C MET A 390 15.90 -22.89 7.13
N MET A 391 15.17 -23.28 8.18
CA MET A 391 15.78 -23.44 9.50
C MET A 391 16.66 -24.67 9.60
N ALA A 392 16.50 -25.67 8.72
CA ALA A 392 17.47 -26.75 8.59
C ALA A 392 18.82 -26.28 8.02
N LEU A 393 18.87 -25.08 7.42
CA LEU A 393 20.10 -24.41 6.96
C LEU A 393 20.85 -23.70 8.08
N ALA A 394 20.30 -23.65 9.29
CA ALA A 394 20.80 -22.86 10.40
C ALA A 394 22.04 -23.47 11.10
N GLY A 395 22.80 -24.31 10.39
CA GLY A 395 24.10 -24.81 10.82
C GLY A 395 25.25 -23.85 10.45
N PRO A 396 26.44 -24.01 11.06
CA PRO A 396 27.63 -23.27 10.66
C PRO A 396 27.94 -23.58 9.20
N GLY A 397 28.12 -22.54 8.39
CA GLY A 397 28.19 -22.70 6.94
C GLY A 397 28.33 -21.39 6.19
N GLN A 398 28.68 -21.52 4.92
CA GLN A 398 28.79 -20.38 4.02
C GLN A 398 27.41 -20.00 3.47
N TRP A 399 26.96 -18.80 3.82
CA TRP A 399 25.75 -18.18 3.30
C TRP A 399 26.05 -17.35 2.06
N SER A 400 25.17 -17.43 1.08
CA SER A 400 25.19 -16.58 -0.11
C SER A 400 23.85 -15.89 -0.29
N VAL A 401 23.89 -14.61 -0.64
CA VAL A 401 22.73 -13.82 -1.05
C VAL A 401 22.90 -13.46 -2.51
N LYS A 402 21.91 -13.77 -3.34
CA LYS A 402 21.84 -13.37 -4.75
C LYS A 402 20.63 -12.49 -5.01
N ASP A 403 20.79 -11.49 -5.87
CA ASP A 403 19.69 -10.65 -6.29
C ASP A 403 18.70 -11.41 -7.20
N ALA A 404 17.61 -10.74 -7.59
CA ALA A 404 16.59 -11.33 -8.47
C ALA A 404 17.08 -11.67 -9.88
N ALA A 405 18.21 -11.10 -10.33
CA ALA A 405 18.87 -11.42 -11.59
C ALA A 405 19.90 -12.57 -11.45
N GLY A 406 20.13 -13.04 -10.22
CA GLY A 406 21.09 -14.10 -9.89
C GLY A 406 22.51 -13.60 -9.65
N ALA A 407 22.75 -12.29 -9.63
CA ALA A 407 24.05 -11.73 -9.30
C ALA A 407 24.32 -11.87 -7.80
N GLU A 408 25.54 -12.22 -7.43
CA GLU A 408 25.94 -12.37 -6.03
C GLU A 408 26.04 -11.01 -5.35
N VAL A 409 25.33 -10.84 -4.25
CA VAL A 409 25.30 -9.62 -3.44
C VAL A 409 26.24 -9.75 -2.24
N SER A 410 26.22 -10.90 -1.58
CA SER A 410 27.12 -11.16 -0.46
C SER A 410 27.40 -12.64 -0.23
N LYS A 411 28.50 -12.89 0.49
CA LYS A 411 28.88 -14.16 1.08
C LYS A 411 29.33 -13.94 2.52
N ALA A 412 28.88 -14.80 3.44
CA ALA A 412 29.28 -14.76 4.85
C ALA A 412 29.52 -16.18 5.37
N SER A 413 30.53 -16.36 6.22
CA SER A 413 30.73 -17.59 6.99
C SER A 413 30.33 -17.31 8.44
N LEU A 414 29.37 -18.08 8.96
CA LEU A 414 28.82 -17.93 10.30
C LEU A 414 29.02 -19.19 11.14
#